data_AF-A9GY23-F1
#
_entry.id   AF-A9GY23-F1
#
_cell.length_a   1.000
_cell.length_b   1.000
_cell.length_c   1.000
_cell.angle_alpha   90.00
_cell.angle_beta   90.00
_cell.angle_gamma   90.00
#
_symmetry.space_group_name_H-M   'P 1'
#
loop_
_entity.id
_entity.type
_entity.pdbx_description
1 polymer ?
#
loop_
_entity_poly.entity_id
_entity_poly.type
_entity_poly.pdbx_seq_one_letter_code
_entity_poly.pdbx_strand_id
1 'polypeptide(L)'
;MTLACLAMIQRDHDGSANDPARFPHRVRKASGSMGLRSRRSSRWRRVAALAAAVAGMALSGRAEPAPPSQAASELVDSTPAPGERALAARLLAPCCWDQTLDVHESEVARDLRREIHARLRRGEAADAIEQDLVARYGERLRAAPSSGTLGKVALGLLLIIAATFLGIFALLRSWRSNVAQAAPSGGTLAAARDEYDERLDDELRERDA
;
A
#
# COMPACT_ATOMS: atom_id res chain seq x y z
N MET A 1 -26.61 -18.13 -12.63
CA MET A 1 -27.89 -18.12 -13.36
C MET A 1 -28.95 -18.75 -12.48
N THR A 2 -29.76 -17.94 -11.80
CA THR A 2 -31.21 -18.16 -11.57
C THR A 2 -31.75 -16.96 -10.79
N LEU A 3 -32.57 -16.17 -11.51
CA LEU A 3 -33.72 -15.37 -11.07
C LEU A 3 -33.60 -14.57 -9.76
N ALA A 4 -33.47 -13.25 -9.80
CA ALA A 4 -34.55 -12.29 -10.10
C ALA A 4 -35.61 -12.16 -8.98
N CYS A 5 -35.68 -10.94 -8.44
CA CYS A 5 -36.92 -10.17 -8.28
C CYS A 5 -37.93 -10.69 -7.25
N LEU A 6 -38.02 -10.04 -6.07
CA LEU A 6 -39.27 -9.40 -5.56
C LEU A 6 -39.11 -8.89 -4.12
N ALA A 7 -39.76 -7.76 -3.84
CA ALA A 7 -40.23 -7.27 -2.52
C ALA A 7 -39.13 -6.84 -1.52
N MET A 8 -38.85 -5.56 -1.26
CA MET A 8 -39.73 -4.42 -0.95
C MET A 8 -40.87 -4.76 0.03
N ILE A 9 -40.76 -4.19 1.25
CA ILE A 9 -41.85 -3.91 2.20
C ILE A 9 -42.34 -5.09 3.03
N GLN A 10 -42.10 -5.00 4.35
CA GLN A 10 -42.86 -5.51 5.53
C GLN A 10 -41.87 -5.33 6.71
N ARG A 11 -41.83 -4.25 7.50
CA ARG A 11 -42.81 -3.58 8.37
C ARG A 11 -43.60 -4.51 9.30
N ASP A 12 -43.26 -4.33 10.57
CA ASP A 12 -43.97 -4.62 11.83
C ASP A 12 -44.15 -6.06 12.30
N HIS A 13 -43.53 -6.30 13.45
CA HIS A 13 -43.99 -6.91 14.70
C HIS A 13 -42.79 -7.67 15.28
N ASP A 14 -42.31 -7.34 16.48
CA ASP A 14 -42.85 -7.92 17.70
C ASP A 14 -42.66 -7.02 18.92
N GLY A 15 -43.71 -6.94 19.73
CA GLY A 15 -43.66 -6.41 21.09
C GLY A 15 -43.41 -7.51 22.12
N SER A 16 -42.87 -7.14 23.28
CA SER A 16 -42.96 -7.89 24.54
C SER A 16 -42.54 -6.94 25.67
N ALA A 17 -43.51 -6.42 26.45
CA ALA A 17 -43.82 -6.85 27.83
C ALA A 17 -42.71 -6.46 28.84
N ASN A 18 -42.94 -5.45 29.69
CA ASN A 18 -43.59 -5.53 31.00
C ASN A 18 -42.55 -5.76 32.13
N ASP A 19 -42.27 -4.73 32.94
CA ASP A 19 -41.92 -4.96 34.36
C ASP A 19 -42.31 -3.75 35.24
N PRO A 20 -43.10 -3.95 36.32
CA PRO A 20 -43.60 -2.89 37.19
C PRO A 20 -42.91 -2.87 38.58
N ALA A 21 -42.43 -1.70 39.00
CA ALA A 21 -42.24 -1.40 40.43
C ALA A 21 -42.32 0.12 40.68
N ARG A 22 -43.36 0.63 41.37
CA ARG A 22 -43.51 0.77 42.84
C ARG A 22 -42.88 2.08 43.36
N PHE A 23 -43.62 3.21 43.38
CA PHE A 23 -44.45 3.76 44.48
C PHE A 23 -43.75 4.91 45.28
N PRO A 24 -44.49 5.75 46.05
CA PRO A 24 -44.49 7.21 45.88
C PRO A 24 -44.22 8.00 47.18
N HIS A 25 -44.26 9.35 47.11
CA HIS A 25 -44.73 10.32 48.12
C HIS A 25 -44.21 11.72 47.71
N ARG A 26 -44.82 12.89 47.93
CA ARG A 26 -46.02 13.31 48.66
C ARG A 26 -46.29 14.80 48.28
N VAL A 27 -47.54 15.06 47.94
CA VAL A 27 -48.37 16.28 48.09
C VAL A 27 -47.74 17.53 48.74
N ARG A 28 -47.93 18.70 48.09
CA ARG A 28 -48.42 19.94 48.74
C ARG A 28 -49.08 20.90 47.74
N LYS A 29 -50.35 21.21 48.01
CA LYS A 29 -51.20 22.24 47.37
C LYS A 29 -50.95 23.62 47.99
N ALA A 30 -51.07 24.67 47.19
CA ALA A 30 -51.66 25.99 47.54
C ALA A 30 -51.91 26.73 46.21
N SER A 31 -53.13 26.75 45.67
CA SER A 31 -54.24 27.68 45.95
C SER A 31 -54.05 29.08 45.37
N GLY A 32 -54.94 29.48 44.46
CA GLY A 32 -55.27 30.90 44.22
C GLY A 32 -55.25 31.33 42.75
N SER A 33 -56.29 30.99 41.99
CA SER A 33 -56.59 31.63 40.70
C SER A 33 -57.78 32.57 40.85
N MET A 34 -57.51 33.86 40.74
CA MET A 34 -58.49 34.96 40.62
C MET A 34 -57.71 35.99 39.80
N GLY A 35 -57.98 36.25 38.53
CA GLY A 35 -59.23 36.44 37.84
C GLY A 35 -59.08 37.77 37.08
N LEU A 36 -59.71 37.85 35.91
CA LEU A 36 -59.99 39.06 35.12
C LEU A 36 -58.92 39.50 34.10
N ARG A 37 -59.19 39.10 32.86
CA ARG A 37 -59.38 39.97 31.69
C ARG A 37 -58.98 41.43 31.90
N SER A 38 -58.10 41.96 31.05
CA SER A 38 -58.56 42.94 30.05
C SER A 38 -57.49 43.24 29.01
N ARG A 39 -57.95 43.25 27.76
CA ARG A 39 -57.35 43.96 26.63
C ARG A 39 -56.80 45.33 27.06
N ARG A 40 -55.50 45.54 26.89
CA ARG A 40 -54.97 46.85 26.46
C ARG A 40 -53.80 46.67 25.49
N SER A 41 -54.17 46.05 24.38
CA SER A 41 -53.49 46.17 23.09
C SER A 41 -53.34 47.65 22.71
N SER A 42 -52.13 48.07 22.34
CA SER A 42 -51.88 48.76 21.05
C SER A 42 -50.56 49.52 21.01
N ARG A 43 -49.92 49.79 22.15
CA ARG A 43 -48.66 50.58 22.16
C ARG A 43 -47.41 49.72 22.06
N TRP A 44 -47.38 48.55 22.69
CA TRP A 44 -46.20 47.66 22.66
C TRP A 44 -46.04 46.90 21.34
N ARG A 45 -47.11 46.69 20.58
CA ARG A 45 -47.04 46.11 19.23
C ARG A 45 -46.33 47.02 18.22
N ARG A 46 -46.36 48.35 18.41
CA ARG A 46 -45.69 49.30 17.50
C ARG A 46 -44.18 49.38 17.77
N VAL A 47 -43.74 49.20 19.02
CA VAL A 47 -42.32 49.17 19.38
C VAL A 47 -41.67 47.85 18.94
N ALA A 48 -42.38 46.72 19.07
CA ALA A 48 -41.88 45.42 18.64
C ALA A 48 -41.71 45.29 17.10
N ALA A 49 -42.51 46.00 16.30
CA ALA A 49 -42.41 45.94 14.84
C ALA A 49 -41.17 46.66 14.29
N LEU A 50 -40.68 47.71 14.95
CA LEU A 50 -39.45 48.40 14.54
C LEU A 50 -38.17 47.63 14.91
N ALA A 51 -38.19 46.80 15.96
CA ALA A 51 -37.06 45.94 16.32
C ALA A 51 -36.90 44.74 15.38
N ALA A 52 -37.99 44.21 14.81
CA ALA A 52 -37.94 43.07 13.88
C ALA A 52 -37.42 43.45 12.47
N ALA A 53 -37.54 44.71 12.04
CA ALA A 53 -37.02 45.16 10.75
C ALA A 53 -35.48 45.33 10.76
N VAL A 54 -34.87 45.58 11.91
CA VAL A 54 -33.40 45.70 12.05
C VAL A 54 -32.73 44.34 12.27
N ALA A 55 -33.45 43.35 12.81
CA ALA A 55 -32.91 41.99 13.02
C ALA A 55 -32.94 41.10 11.76
N GLY A 56 -33.71 41.45 10.72
CA GLY A 56 -33.81 40.67 9.48
C GLY A 56 -32.73 40.97 8.42
N MET A 57 -32.01 42.08 8.55
CA MET A 57 -31.04 42.54 7.53
C MET A 57 -29.60 42.03 7.77
N ALA A 58 -29.34 41.34 8.88
CA ALA A 58 -27.99 40.97 9.30
C ALA A 58 -27.55 39.56 8.88
N LEU A 59 -28.36 38.81 8.11
CA LEU A 59 -28.09 37.41 7.78
C LEU A 59 -28.02 37.11 6.27
N SER A 60 -27.50 38.05 5.47
CA SER A 60 -27.12 37.79 4.07
C SER A 60 -25.66 38.17 3.83
N GLY A 61 -24.77 37.55 4.62
CA GLY A 61 -23.33 37.58 4.39
C GLY A 61 -22.84 36.16 4.13
N ARG A 62 -23.29 35.53 3.03
CA ARG A 62 -22.64 34.30 2.55
C ARG A 62 -21.30 34.76 1.96
N ALA A 63 -20.25 34.70 2.77
CA ALA A 63 -18.88 34.80 2.27
C ALA A 63 -18.66 33.62 1.33
N GLU A 64 -18.76 33.89 0.03
CA GLU A 64 -18.35 32.93 -0.98
C GLU A 64 -16.83 32.74 -0.82
N PRO A 65 -16.34 31.53 -0.51
CA PRO A 65 -14.91 31.31 -0.42
C PRO A 65 -14.32 31.65 -1.78
N ALA A 66 -13.49 32.70 -1.83
CA ALA A 66 -12.84 33.11 -3.06
C ALA A 66 -12.11 31.90 -3.65
N PRO A 67 -12.31 31.58 -4.94
CA PRO A 67 -11.53 30.53 -5.57
C PRO A 67 -10.05 30.86 -5.42
N PRO A 68 -9.18 29.85 -5.20
CA PRO A 68 -7.75 30.09 -5.10
C PRO A 68 -7.29 30.92 -6.30
N SER A 69 -6.46 31.93 -6.04
CA SER A 69 -5.95 32.78 -7.11
C SER A 69 -5.25 31.90 -8.15
N GLN A 70 -5.36 32.26 -9.43
CA GLN A 70 -4.75 31.48 -10.51
C GLN A 70 -3.24 31.31 -10.28
N ALA A 71 -2.59 32.32 -9.70
CA ALA A 71 -1.20 32.25 -9.26
C ALA A 71 -0.94 31.16 -8.20
N ALA A 72 -1.84 30.98 -7.21
CA ALA A 72 -1.71 29.91 -6.22
C ALA A 72 -1.91 28.52 -6.85
N SER A 73 -2.82 28.40 -7.82
CA SER A 73 -3.04 27.14 -8.54
C SER A 73 -1.86 26.78 -9.45
N GLU A 74 -1.23 27.77 -10.09
CA GLU A 74 -0.04 27.60 -10.93
C GLU A 74 1.20 27.25 -10.09
N LEU A 75 1.35 27.84 -8.90
CA LEU A 75 2.42 27.49 -7.96
C LEU A 75 2.29 26.05 -7.43
N VAL A 76 1.06 25.59 -7.14
CA VAL A 76 0.80 24.20 -6.72
C VAL A 76 1.08 23.21 -7.85
N ASP A 77 0.79 23.58 -9.10
CA ASP A 77 1.08 22.73 -10.27
C ASP A 77 2.57 22.72 -10.63
N SER A 78 3.30 23.79 -10.32
CA SER A 78 4.75 23.88 -10.52
C SER A 78 5.58 23.16 -9.43
N THR A 79 4.96 22.79 -8.32
CA THR A 79 5.63 22.05 -7.24
C THR A 79 5.66 20.56 -7.60
N PRO A 80 6.82 19.92 -7.77
CA PRO A 80 6.89 18.51 -8.15
C PRO A 80 6.12 17.61 -7.19
N ALA A 81 5.37 16.65 -7.72
CA ALA A 81 4.65 15.68 -6.91
C ALA A 81 5.66 14.78 -6.16
N PRO A 82 5.30 14.26 -4.96
CA PRO A 82 6.15 13.32 -4.25
C PRO A 82 6.49 12.11 -5.13
N GLY A 83 7.78 11.85 -5.32
CA GLY A 83 8.24 10.73 -6.16
C GLY A 83 8.32 11.01 -7.67
N GLU A 84 7.88 12.19 -8.15
CA GLU A 84 7.93 12.55 -9.57
C GLU A 84 9.35 12.54 -10.14
N ARG A 85 10.29 13.21 -9.46
CA ARG A 85 11.69 13.24 -9.88
C ARG A 85 12.33 11.85 -9.90
N ALA A 86 12.00 11.01 -8.91
CA ALA A 86 12.52 9.65 -8.84
C ALA A 86 11.99 8.77 -9.98
N LEU A 87 10.72 8.96 -10.36
CA LEU A 87 10.12 8.25 -11.49
C LEU A 87 10.68 8.76 -12.83
N ALA A 88 10.81 10.08 -13.00
CA ALA A 88 11.37 10.69 -14.21
C ALA A 88 12.85 10.31 -14.43
N ALA A 89 13.65 10.21 -13.36
CA ALA A 89 15.05 9.78 -13.43
C ALA A 89 15.21 8.29 -13.82
N ARG A 90 14.17 7.46 -13.65
CA ARG A 90 14.19 6.04 -14.01
C ARG A 90 13.78 5.78 -15.46
N LEU A 91 13.27 6.80 -16.17
CA LEU A 91 12.70 6.66 -17.49
C LEU A 91 13.45 7.52 -18.52
N LEU A 92 13.75 6.97 -19.68
CA LEU A 92 14.36 7.67 -20.81
C LEU A 92 13.34 8.47 -21.62
N ALA A 93 13.81 9.52 -22.27
CA ALA A 93 13.01 10.26 -23.24
C ALA A 93 12.85 9.46 -24.55
N PRO A 94 11.62 9.18 -25.03
CA PRO A 94 11.37 8.40 -26.25
C PRO A 94 11.90 9.02 -27.55
N CYS A 95 12.27 10.30 -27.52
CA CYS A 95 12.77 11.01 -28.69
C CYS A 95 14.23 10.69 -29.01
N CYS A 96 15.07 10.43 -28.00
CA CYS A 96 16.51 10.21 -28.19
C CYS A 96 17.01 8.88 -27.59
N TRP A 97 16.33 8.32 -26.59
CA TRP A 97 16.77 7.10 -25.87
C TRP A 97 18.18 7.18 -25.28
N ASP A 98 18.65 8.39 -24.97
CA ASP A 98 19.99 8.62 -24.43
C ASP A 98 19.95 9.25 -23.03
N GLN A 99 19.01 10.19 -22.82
CA GLN A 99 18.86 10.93 -21.57
C GLN A 99 17.54 10.60 -20.89
N THR A 100 17.54 10.73 -19.57
CA THR A 100 16.38 10.53 -18.70
C THR A 100 15.42 11.72 -18.74
N LEU A 101 14.15 11.47 -18.42
CA LEU A 101 13.05 12.44 -18.50
C LEU A 101 13.21 13.61 -17.52
N ASP A 102 14.00 13.44 -16.46
CA ASP A 102 14.30 14.51 -15.48
C ASP A 102 15.33 15.52 -16.00
N VAL A 103 16.23 15.13 -16.91
CA VAL A 103 17.29 15.98 -17.45
C VAL A 103 16.95 16.50 -18.86
N HIS A 104 16.28 15.67 -19.67
CA HIS A 104 16.06 15.98 -21.07
C HIS A 104 14.94 17.02 -21.28
N GLU A 105 15.26 18.13 -21.95
CA GLU A 105 14.36 19.25 -22.19
C GLU A 105 13.80 19.26 -23.63
N SER A 106 13.08 18.21 -24.01
CA SER A 106 12.26 18.19 -25.23
C SER A 106 10.77 18.41 -24.93
N GLU A 107 9.99 18.81 -25.95
CA GLU A 107 8.54 18.96 -25.83
C GLU A 107 7.87 17.66 -25.36
N VAL A 108 8.27 16.53 -25.96
CA VAL A 108 7.81 15.18 -25.58
C VAL A 108 8.14 14.85 -24.12
N ALA A 109 9.36 15.18 -23.67
CA ALA A 109 9.76 14.94 -22.28
C ALA A 109 8.97 15.80 -21.29
N ARG A 110 8.64 17.04 -21.67
CA ARG A 110 7.80 17.94 -20.85
C ARG A 110 6.36 17.46 -20.77
N ASP A 111 5.80 16.97 -21.88
CA ASP A 111 4.46 16.36 -21.90
C ASP A 111 4.37 15.16 -20.97
N LEU A 112 5.35 14.25 -21.05
CA LEU A 112 5.40 13.07 -20.18
C LEU A 112 5.57 13.44 -18.71
N ARG A 113 6.42 14.41 -18.38
CA ARG A 113 6.53 14.92 -16.99
C ARG A 113 5.22 15.50 -16.48
N ARG A 114 4.50 16.27 -17.30
CA ARG A 114 3.16 16.79 -16.95
C ARG A 114 2.16 15.66 -16.73
N GLU A 115 2.17 14.64 -17.59
CA GLU A 115 1.31 13.47 -17.44
C GLU A 115 1.61 12.74 -16.12
N ILE A 116 2.90 12.47 -15.84
CA ILE A 116 3.35 11.82 -14.60
C ILE A 116 2.93 12.66 -13.38
N HIS A 117 3.16 13.97 -13.41
CA HIS A 117 2.77 14.89 -12.35
C HIS A 117 1.27 14.79 -12.05
N ALA A 118 0.43 14.89 -13.08
CA ALA A 118 -1.02 14.81 -12.95
C ALA A 118 -1.49 13.45 -12.41
N ARG A 119 -0.83 12.35 -12.78
CA ARG A 119 -1.15 11.00 -12.31
C ARG A 119 -0.75 10.79 -10.84
N LEU A 120 0.44 11.23 -10.45
CA LEU A 120 0.90 11.18 -9.06
C LEU A 120 0.03 12.06 -8.13
N ARG A 121 -0.37 13.24 -8.60
CA ARG A 121 -1.34 14.13 -7.91
C ARG A 121 -2.70 13.46 -7.67
N ARG A 122 -3.12 12.57 -8.58
CA ARG A 122 -4.34 11.76 -8.43
C ARG A 122 -4.18 10.56 -7.49
N GLY A 123 -2.97 10.34 -6.94
CA GLY A 123 -2.68 9.22 -6.03
C GLY A 123 -2.42 7.90 -6.75
N GLU A 124 -2.16 7.92 -8.05
CA GLU A 124 -1.76 6.73 -8.80
C GLU A 124 -0.34 6.30 -8.39
N ALA A 125 -0.12 4.99 -8.19
CA ALA A 125 1.18 4.48 -7.75
C ALA A 125 2.25 4.68 -8.84
N ALA A 126 3.45 5.10 -8.47
CA ALA A 126 4.55 5.35 -9.40
C ALA A 126 4.87 4.13 -10.29
N ASP A 127 4.84 2.92 -9.72
CA ASP A 127 5.08 1.68 -10.46
C ASP A 127 3.97 1.38 -11.49
N ALA A 128 2.72 1.76 -11.21
CA ALA A 128 1.62 1.59 -12.14
C ALA A 128 1.73 2.57 -13.32
N ILE A 129 2.10 3.82 -13.04
CA ILE A 129 2.38 4.83 -14.07
C ILE A 129 3.55 4.36 -14.95
N GLU A 130 4.62 3.87 -14.33
CA GLU A 130 5.77 3.32 -15.05
C GLU A 130 5.36 2.17 -15.99
N GLN A 131 4.58 1.23 -15.50
CA GLN A 131 4.10 0.09 -16.29
C GLN A 131 3.23 0.51 -17.47
N ASP A 132 2.34 1.49 -17.28
CA ASP A 132 1.51 2.03 -18.35
C ASP A 132 2.36 2.72 -19.44
N LEU A 133 3.32 3.54 -19.03
CA LEU A 133 4.24 4.21 -19.94
C LEU A 133 5.12 3.19 -20.70
N VAL A 134 5.62 2.16 -20.02
CA VAL A 134 6.38 1.06 -20.63
C VAL A 134 5.51 0.24 -21.59
N ALA A 135 4.23 0.02 -21.28
CA ALA A 135 3.31 -0.66 -22.20
C ALA A 135 3.09 0.13 -23.50
N ARG A 136 3.14 1.48 -23.42
CA ARG A 136 2.99 2.38 -24.58
C ARG A 136 4.27 2.55 -25.40
N TYR A 137 5.40 2.79 -24.76
CA TYR A 137 6.67 3.14 -25.41
C TYR A 137 7.68 1.96 -25.49
N GLY A 138 7.39 0.85 -24.81
CA GLY A 138 8.23 -0.35 -24.75
C GLY A 138 9.21 -0.37 -23.58
N GLU A 139 9.86 -1.52 -23.36
CA GLU A 139 10.85 -1.74 -22.28
C GLU A 139 12.08 -0.83 -22.37
N ARG A 140 12.40 -0.31 -23.57
CA ARG A 140 13.50 0.66 -23.78
C ARG A 140 13.28 1.98 -23.03
N LEU A 141 12.07 2.24 -22.54
CA LEU A 141 11.77 3.42 -21.75
C LEU A 141 12.44 3.37 -20.37
N ARG A 142 12.72 2.19 -19.82
CA ARG A 142 13.38 2.09 -18.53
C ARG A 142 14.89 2.30 -18.66
N ALA A 143 15.44 3.18 -17.82
CA ALA A 143 16.89 3.40 -17.75
C ALA A 143 17.64 2.24 -17.11
N ALA A 144 16.98 1.52 -16.21
CA ALA A 144 17.48 0.30 -15.62
C ALA A 144 16.47 -0.84 -15.83
N PRO A 145 16.92 -2.07 -16.11
CA PRO A 145 16.03 -3.22 -16.20
C PRO A 145 15.24 -3.37 -14.89
N SER A 146 13.97 -3.78 -14.99
CA SER A 146 13.09 -3.87 -13.83
C SER A 146 13.75 -4.70 -12.72
N SER A 147 13.86 -4.15 -11.51
CA SER A 147 14.46 -4.84 -10.37
C SER A 147 13.79 -6.19 -10.06
N GLY A 148 12.51 -6.33 -10.42
CA GLY A 148 11.74 -7.57 -10.25
C GLY A 148 12.22 -8.75 -11.10
N THR A 149 12.79 -8.53 -12.29
CA THR A 149 13.34 -9.63 -13.09
C THR A 149 14.71 -10.07 -12.56
N LEU A 150 15.56 -9.11 -12.20
CA LEU A 150 16.85 -9.38 -11.57
C LEU A 150 16.69 -10.14 -10.25
N GLY A 151 15.71 -9.77 -9.41
CA GLY A 151 15.42 -10.48 -8.16
C GLY A 151 15.00 -11.93 -8.38
N LYS A 152 14.16 -12.21 -9.39
CA LYS A 152 13.73 -13.58 -9.74
C LYS A 152 14.91 -14.42 -10.26
N VAL A 153 15.75 -13.84 -11.11
CA VAL A 153 16.94 -14.52 -11.63
C VAL A 153 17.95 -14.80 -10.51
N ALA A 154 18.19 -13.82 -9.63
CA ALA A 154 19.08 -14.00 -8.48
C ALA A 154 18.57 -15.08 -7.52
N LEU A 155 17.27 -15.10 -7.24
CA LEU A 155 16.64 -16.15 -6.43
C LEU A 155 16.78 -17.53 -7.09
N GLY A 156 16.53 -17.62 -8.39
CA GLY A 156 16.69 -18.87 -9.15
C GLY A 156 18.13 -19.40 -9.09
N LEU A 157 19.12 -18.52 -9.27
CA LEU A 157 20.53 -18.87 -9.16
C LEU A 157 20.89 -19.36 -7.74
N LEU A 158 20.39 -18.67 -6.70
CA LEU A 158 20.61 -19.06 -5.31
C LEU A 158 20.04 -20.45 -5.01
N LEU A 159 18.85 -20.77 -5.54
CA LEU A 159 18.24 -22.10 -5.37
C LEU A 159 19.04 -23.20 -6.08
N ILE A 160 19.57 -22.94 -7.27
CA ILE A 160 20.42 -23.91 -7.99
C ILE A 160 21.70 -24.18 -7.19
N ILE A 161 22.34 -23.12 -6.68
CA ILE A 161 23.54 -23.26 -5.84
C ILE A 161 23.20 -24.06 -4.58
N ALA A 162 22.12 -23.71 -3.87
CA ALA A 162 21.69 -24.42 -2.67
C ALA A 162 21.39 -25.89 -2.94
N ALA A 163 20.68 -26.21 -4.02
CA ALA A 163 20.38 -27.58 -4.43
C ALA A 163 21.65 -28.37 -4.77
N THR A 164 22.61 -27.73 -5.44
CA THR A 164 23.90 -28.35 -5.78
C THR A 164 24.70 -28.67 -4.51
N PHE A 165 24.82 -27.71 -3.60
CA PHE A 165 25.49 -27.91 -2.31
C PHE A 165 24.81 -28.99 -1.48
N LEU A 166 23.48 -28.97 -1.42
CA LEU A 166 22.72 -29.97 -0.67
C LEU A 166 22.84 -31.36 -1.28
N GLY A 167 22.86 -31.46 -2.62
CA GLY A 167 23.09 -32.71 -3.34
C GLY A 167 24.49 -33.27 -3.10
N ILE A 168 25.54 -32.44 -3.20
CA ILE A 168 26.92 -32.83 -2.90
C ILE A 168 27.05 -33.25 -1.43
N PHE A 169 26.46 -32.48 -0.50
CA PHE A 169 26.47 -32.79 0.92
C PHE A 169 25.75 -34.10 1.24
N ALA A 170 24.60 -34.35 0.64
CA ALA A 170 23.86 -35.61 0.78
C ALA A 170 24.65 -36.80 0.21
N LEU A 171 25.31 -36.62 -0.94
CA LEU A 171 26.17 -37.64 -1.53
C LEU A 171 27.35 -37.98 -0.61
N LEU A 172 28.09 -36.97 -0.13
CA LEU A 172 29.19 -37.13 0.83
C LEU A 172 28.72 -37.78 2.15
N ARG A 173 27.54 -37.39 2.65
CA ARG A 173 26.91 -37.98 3.84
C ARG A 173 26.58 -39.46 3.62
N SER A 174 26.02 -39.80 2.46
CA SER A 174 25.66 -41.18 2.11
C SER A 174 26.90 -42.07 1.98
N TRP A 175 27.99 -41.55 1.42
CA TRP A 175 29.25 -42.26 1.33
C TRP A 175 29.85 -42.50 2.71
N ARG A 176 29.80 -41.50 3.61
CA ARG A 176 30.25 -41.67 5.00
C ARG A 176 29.39 -42.66 5.80
N SER A 177 28.07 -42.67 5.61
CA SER A 177 27.21 -43.64 6.30
C SER A 177 27.41 -45.07 5.77
N ASN A 178 27.67 -45.22 4.48
CA ASN A 178 27.98 -46.52 3.88
C ASN A 178 29.36 -47.03 4.34
N VAL A 179 30.36 -46.16 4.48
CA VAL A 179 31.67 -46.51 5.05
C VAL A 179 31.57 -46.87 6.54
N ALA A 180 30.71 -46.19 7.31
CA ALA A 180 30.48 -46.51 8.72
C ALA A 180 29.77 -47.87 8.93
N GLN A 181 28.92 -48.30 7.98
CA GLN A 181 28.32 -49.64 7.97
C GLN A 181 29.26 -50.70 7.36
N ALA A 182 30.17 -50.28 6.48
CA ALA A 182 31.26 -51.10 5.96
C ALA A 182 32.49 -51.12 6.88
N ALA A 183 32.35 -50.85 8.18
CA ALA A 183 33.37 -51.22 9.16
C ALA A 183 33.37 -52.75 9.29
N PRO A 184 34.38 -53.47 8.76
CA PRO A 184 34.44 -54.90 8.91
C PRO A 184 35.23 -55.23 10.18
N SER A 185 34.86 -56.34 10.80
CA SER A 185 35.76 -57.30 11.44
C SER A 185 37.21 -57.09 10.97
N GLY A 186 38.13 -56.76 11.89
CA GLY A 186 39.49 -56.26 11.61
C GLY A 186 40.47 -57.23 10.91
N GLY A 187 40.04 -57.95 9.87
CA GLY A 187 40.84 -58.93 9.12
C GLY A 187 41.04 -58.63 7.64
N THR A 188 40.31 -57.68 7.02
CA THR A 188 40.36 -57.49 5.55
C THR A 188 41.29 -56.36 5.09
N LEU A 189 41.58 -55.35 5.91
CA LEU A 189 42.52 -54.26 5.56
C LEU A 189 43.97 -54.75 5.35
N ALA A 190 44.38 -55.81 6.05
CA ALA A 190 45.67 -56.47 5.83
C ALA A 190 45.71 -57.31 4.53
N ALA A 191 44.54 -57.69 3.99
CA ALA A 191 44.40 -58.46 2.75
C ALA A 191 44.13 -57.60 1.51
N ALA A 192 43.85 -56.30 1.69
CA ALA A 192 43.56 -55.34 0.63
C ALA A 192 44.75 -54.43 0.26
N ARG A 193 45.88 -54.58 0.95
CA ARG A 193 47.15 -53.95 0.58
C ARG A 193 47.67 -54.64 -0.67
N ASP A 194 47.74 -53.92 -1.78
CA ASP A 194 48.12 -54.48 -3.08
C ASP A 194 49.61 -54.25 -3.37
N GLU A 195 50.09 -54.82 -4.49
CA GLU A 195 51.47 -54.66 -4.97
C GLU A 195 51.84 -53.18 -5.22
N TYR A 196 50.84 -52.33 -5.48
CA TYR A 196 51.05 -50.92 -5.73
C TYR A 196 51.39 -50.15 -4.45
N ASP A 197 50.67 -50.44 -3.35
CA ASP A 197 50.95 -49.88 -2.03
C ASP A 197 52.38 -50.21 -1.56
N GLU A 198 52.84 -51.45 -1.78
CA GLU A 198 54.19 -51.86 -1.42
C GLU A 198 55.27 -51.17 -2.24
N ARG A 199 55.06 -51.02 -3.56
CA ARG A 199 55.98 -50.28 -4.42
C ARG A 199 56.08 -48.81 -4.03
N LEU A 200 54.97 -48.21 -3.60
CA LEU A 200 54.93 -46.83 -3.14
C LEU A 200 55.72 -46.63 -1.83
N ASP A 201 55.62 -47.59 -0.90
CA ASP A 201 56.41 -47.57 0.34
C ASP A 201 57.91 -47.76 0.08
N ASP A 202 58.28 -48.57 -0.92
CA ASP A 202 59.67 -48.74 -1.35
C ASP A 202 60.23 -47.44 -1.94
N GLU A 203 59.50 -46.80 -2.86
CA GLU A 203 59.88 -45.50 -3.45
C GLU A 203 60.01 -44.40 -2.38
N LEU A 204 59.17 -44.40 -1.35
CA LEU A 204 59.27 -43.46 -0.22
C LEU A 204 60.55 -43.72 0.62
N ARG A 205 60.85 -44.98 0.93
CA ARG A 205 62.05 -45.35 1.67
C ARG A 205 63.34 -45.02 0.91
N GLU A 206 63.34 -45.14 -0.41
CA GLU A 206 64.48 -44.73 -1.23
C GLU A 206 64.70 -43.21 -1.25
N ARG A 207 63.64 -42.40 -1.11
CA ARG A 207 63.75 -40.92 -1.08
C ARG A 207 64.18 -40.36 0.27
N ASP A 208 63.92 -41.10 1.35
CA ASP A 208 64.25 -40.69 2.72
C ASP A 208 65.65 -41.18 3.18
N ALA A 209 66.34 -41.98 2.36
CA ALA A 209 67.70 -42.48 2.57
C ALA A 209 68.77 -41.56 1.94
#